data_AF-A0A955T0H9-F1
#
_entry.id   AF-A0A955T0H9-F1
#
_cell.length_a   1.000
_cell.length_b   1.000
_cell.length_c   1.000
_cell.angle_alpha   90.00
_cell.angle_beta   90.00
_cell.angle_gamma   90.00
#
_symmetry.space_group_name_H-M   'P 1'
#
loop_
_entity.id
_entity.type
_entity.pdbx_description
1 polymer ?
#
loop_
_entity_poly.entity_id
_entity_poly.type
_entity_poly.pdbx_seq_one_letter_code
_entity_poly.pdbx_strand_id
1 'polypeptide(L)' 'GLDFEIEADGAIRKETVPLLANAGADVVVPGSLMFKNDMREIKEWIRGL' A
#
# COMPACT_ATOMS: atom_id res chain seq x y z
N GLY A 1 -23.05 -4.54 -8.52
CA GLY A 1 -21.63 -4.33 -8.91
C GLY A 1 -20.90 -5.65 -8.73
N LEU A 2 -19.74 -5.80 -9.36
CA LEU A 2 -18.84 -6.92 -9.05
C LEU A 2 -18.28 -6.72 -7.64
N ASP A 3 -18.21 -7.78 -6.86
CA ASP A 3 -17.63 -7.81 -5.50
C ASP A 3 -16.20 -8.33 -5.62
N PHE A 4 -15.24 -7.40 -5.74
CA PHE A 4 -13.83 -7.73 -5.90
C PHE A 4 -12.95 -6.66 -5.25
N GLU A 5 -11.79 -7.08 -4.76
CA GLU A 5 -10.73 -6.21 -4.26
C GLU A 5 -9.63 -6.05 -5.32
N ILE A 6 -9.05 -4.86 -5.40
CA ILE A 6 -7.90 -4.54 -6.25
C ILE A 6 -6.65 -4.51 -5.38
N GLU A 7 -5.78 -5.49 -5.58
CA GLU A 7 -4.49 -5.58 -4.91
C GLU A 7 -3.34 -5.10 -5.81
N ALA A 8 -2.51 -4.20 -5.28
CA ALA A 8 -1.29 -3.74 -5.93
C ALA A 8 -0.05 -4.38 -5.29
N ASP A 9 0.64 -5.22 -6.07
CA ASP A 9 1.95 -5.80 -5.72
C ASP A 9 3.03 -5.35 -6.71
N GLY A 10 4.19 -4.98 -6.18
CA GLY A 10 5.32 -4.43 -6.93
C GLY A 10 5.43 -2.90 -6.85
N ALA A 11 6.67 -2.42 -6.79
CA ALA A 11 7.01 -0.99 -6.72
C ALA A 11 6.28 -0.17 -5.62
N ILE A 12 5.84 -0.82 -4.53
CA ILE A 12 5.22 -0.15 -3.38
C ILE A 12 6.27 0.69 -2.63
N ARG A 13 6.10 2.01 -2.63
CA ARG A 13 7.01 3.04 -2.09
C ARG A 13 6.21 4.16 -1.42
N LYS A 14 6.87 5.01 -0.62
CA LYS A 14 6.20 6.15 0.05
C LYS A 14 5.51 7.07 -0.96
N GLU A 15 6.10 7.25 -2.14
CA GLU A 15 5.58 8.06 -3.24
C GLU A 15 4.52 7.37 -4.11
N THR A 16 4.45 6.02 -4.14
CA THR A 16 3.48 5.30 -5.00
C THR A 16 2.20 4.91 -4.28
N VAL A 17 2.22 4.63 -2.96
CA VAL A 17 1.03 4.20 -2.21
C VAL A 17 -0.13 5.22 -2.30
N PRO A 18 0.07 6.55 -2.13
CA PRO A 18 -1.04 7.50 -2.25
C PRO A 18 -1.64 7.54 -3.66
N LEU A 19 -0.82 7.29 -4.69
CA LEU A 19 -1.28 7.25 -6.08
C LEU A 19 -2.12 6.00 -6.35
N LEU A 20 -1.73 4.84 -5.79
CA LEU A 20 -2.45 3.59 -5.91
C LEU A 20 -3.80 3.65 -5.18
N ALA A 21 -3.84 4.21 -3.97
CA ALA A 21 -5.08 4.43 -3.23
C ALA A 21 -6.05 5.34 -4.02
N ASN A 22 -5.55 6.47 -4.54
CA ASN A 22 -6.36 7.38 -5.37
C ASN A 22 -6.83 6.75 -6.70
N ALA A 23 -6.11 5.76 -7.21
CA ALA A 23 -6.50 5.00 -8.40
C ALA A 23 -7.53 3.90 -8.12
N GLY A 24 -7.86 3.64 -6.85
CA GLY A 24 -8.85 2.65 -6.43
C GLY A 24 -8.28 1.28 -6.06
N ALA A 25 -6.99 1.19 -5.71
CA ALA A 25 -6.48 -0.03 -5.08
C ALA A 25 -6.99 -0.15 -3.63
N ASP A 26 -7.53 -1.31 -3.29
CA ASP A 26 -8.02 -1.63 -1.94
C ASP A 26 -6.89 -2.13 -1.04
N VAL A 27 -5.89 -2.79 -1.63
CA VAL A 27 -4.78 -3.42 -0.92
C VAL A 27 -3.45 -3.08 -1.58
N VAL A 28 -2.42 -2.85 -0.77
CA VAL A 28 -1.03 -2.77 -1.22
C VAL A 28 -0.19 -3.83 -0.52
N VAL A 29 0.80 -4.40 -1.24
CA VAL A 29 1.74 -5.38 -0.68
C VAL A 29 3.11 -4.71 -0.45
N PRO A 30 3.35 -4.11 0.72
CA PRO A 30 4.53 -3.27 0.96
C PRO A 30 5.77 -4.13 1.26
N GLY A 31 6.20 -5.04 0.38
CA GLY A 31 7.32 -5.96 0.65
C GLY A 31 8.61 -5.26 1.09
N SER A 32 9.39 -4.73 0.14
CA SER A 32 10.64 -4.04 0.49
C SER A 32 10.43 -2.75 1.29
N LEU A 33 9.26 -2.12 1.17
CA LEU A 33 8.91 -0.93 1.96
C LEU A 33 8.76 -1.28 3.45
N MET A 34 8.12 -2.40 3.78
CA MET A 34 7.95 -2.86 5.16
C MET A 34 9.26 -3.41 5.73
N PHE A 35 9.95 -4.29 5.00
CA PHE A 35 11.12 -5.01 5.55
C PHE A 35 12.43 -4.22 5.55
N LYS A 36 12.52 -3.11 4.81
CA LYS A 36 13.71 -2.22 4.83
C LYS A 36 13.52 -0.94 5.65
N ASN A 37 12.39 -0.80 6.34
CA ASN A 37 12.09 0.35 7.20
C ASN A 37 11.56 -0.15 8.54
N ASP A 38 11.23 0.77 9.45
CA ASP A 38 10.52 0.41 10.66
C ASP A 38 9.11 -0.08 10.32
N MET A 39 8.84 -1.36 10.59
CA MET A 39 7.57 -1.99 10.22
C MET A 39 6.38 -1.34 10.91
N ARG A 40 6.55 -0.83 12.13
CA ARG A 40 5.48 -0.19 12.89
C ARG A 40 5.16 1.17 12.27
N GLU A 41 6.19 1.97 11.96
CA GLU A 41 6.02 3.26 11.28
C GLU A 41 5.29 3.08 9.95
N ILE A 42 5.74 2.14 9.11
CA ILE A 42 5.12 1.89 7.79
C ILE A 42 3.67 1.41 7.93
N LYS A 43 3.40 0.50 8.88
CA LYS A 43 2.04 0.01 9.12
C LYS A 43 1.11 1.12 9.61
N GLU A 44 1.56 1.95 10.53
CA GLU A 44 0.77 3.08 11.04
C GLU A 44 0.54 4.13 9.95
N TRP A 45 1.54 4.40 9.10
CA TRP A 45 1.41 5.29 7.96
C TRP A 45 0.42 4.78 6.90
N ILE A 46 0.51 3.52 6.46
CA ILE A 46 -0.42 2.95 5.47
C ILE A 46 -1.87 2.96 5.99
N ARG A 47 -2.08 2.68 7.29
CA ARG A 47 -3.41 2.70 7.90
C ARG A 47 -4.02 4.10 8.05
N GLY A 48 -3.19 5.14 7.96
CA GLY A 48 -3.61 6.53 8.07
C GLY A 48 -3.89 7.21 6.73
N LEU A 49 -3.66 6.52 5.60
CA LEU A 49 -4.08 6.93 4.26
C LEU A 49 -5.54 6.56 4.03
#